data_AF-A0AAU4S164-F1
#
_entry.id   AF-A0AAU4S164-F1
#
_cell.length_a   1.000
_cell.length_b   1.000
_cell.length_c   1.000
_cell.angle_alpha   90.00
_cell.angle_beta   90.00
_cell.angle_gamma   90.00
#
_symmetry.space_group_name_H-M   'P 1'
#
loop_
_entity.id
_entity.type
_entity.pdbx_description
1 polymer ?
#
loop_
_entity_poly.entity_id
_entity_poly.type
_entity_poly.pdbx_seq_one_letter_code
_entity_poly.pdbx_strand_id
1 'polypeptide(L)'
;MELTLLGTGAPAGLPRPECPCAACAGALGADSRAATALLVDGSLLLDLTPGVAFAAARAGRSLAGVRQVLLSHPHDGPAVEVPAGLPAPGRVPDGRELALLTGHRVRAMAMDAGGTGYAVTGPGGQRLLYLPPGSAPAGIEDGDIGTYDMVVADVMGRPDALARLRAVGAIRPTTDVIAVHLDHDVPPGGEVRRRLASLGARAVPDGTTLVVGAYEEVPDVPRRTLVLGGARSGKSVEAERRLEAFPDVLYVATGGLRGGDTEWAARVAAHRERRPGSWRTTETCDLVPLLAEDGPPLLIDCLSLWLTDAMDSVGAWDDAVWADGGERALRERMRELTQAVRSTRRTMVAVSNEVGSGIVPATASGRRYRDELGRLNAAFAGECEHVLLVVAGQAVTLRG
;
A
#
# COMPACT_ATOMS: atom_id res chain seq x y z
N MET A 1 20.84 2.71 17.11
CA MET A 1 19.66 3.43 17.65
C MET A 1 18.56 2.41 17.83
N GLU A 2 18.17 2.15 19.08
CA GLU A 2 17.02 1.32 19.45
C GLU A 2 15.74 2.16 19.42
N LEU A 3 14.69 1.60 18.85
CA LEU A 3 13.34 2.17 18.81
C LEU A 3 12.39 1.18 19.49
N THR A 4 11.76 1.57 20.59
CA THR A 4 10.68 0.79 21.20
C THR A 4 9.33 1.41 20.86
N LEU A 5 8.45 0.64 20.23
CA LEU A 5 7.09 1.05 19.90
C LEU A 5 6.19 0.78 21.10
N LEU A 6 6.00 1.77 21.98
CA LEU A 6 5.19 1.62 23.19
C LEU A 6 3.69 1.46 22.87
N GLY A 7 3.27 2.03 21.73
CA GLY A 7 1.97 1.83 21.11
C GLY A 7 2.10 1.95 19.60
N THR A 8 1.16 1.35 18.87
CA THR A 8 1.14 1.32 17.40
C THR A 8 -0.23 1.63 16.80
N GLY A 9 -1.23 1.89 17.64
CA GLY A 9 -2.59 2.23 17.23
C GLY A 9 -2.74 3.71 16.92
N ALA A 10 -3.86 4.09 16.31
CA ALA A 10 -4.26 5.47 16.13
C ALA A 10 -4.39 6.22 17.48
N PRO A 11 -4.61 7.55 17.51
CA PRO A 11 -4.65 8.32 18.75
C PRO A 11 -5.64 7.81 19.82
N ALA A 12 -6.73 7.16 19.41
CA ALA A 12 -7.71 6.54 20.32
C ALA A 12 -7.33 5.11 20.76
N GLY A 13 -6.26 4.53 20.21
CA GLY A 13 -5.94 3.11 20.29
C GLY A 13 -6.88 2.22 19.49
N LEU A 14 -6.61 0.92 19.52
CA LEU A 14 -7.43 -0.14 18.92
C LEU A 14 -7.50 -1.32 19.92
N PRO A 15 -8.69 -1.74 20.37
CA PRO A 15 -10.00 -1.37 19.88
C PRO A 15 -10.45 -0.01 20.44
N ARG A 16 -11.33 0.67 19.71
CA ARG A 16 -12.06 1.82 20.25
C ARG A 16 -13.08 1.34 21.30
N PRO A 17 -13.08 1.85 22.55
CA PRO A 17 -13.86 1.29 23.67
C PRO A 17 -15.35 1.11 23.42
N GLU A 18 -15.99 2.04 22.70
CA GLU A 18 -17.44 2.02 22.46
C GLU A 18 -17.83 1.51 21.06
N CYS A 19 -16.87 1.00 20.29
CA CYS A 19 -17.12 0.61 18.90
C CYS A 19 -17.33 -0.91 18.78
N PRO A 20 -18.52 -1.38 18.36
CA PRO A 20 -18.81 -2.80 18.20
C PRO A 20 -18.40 -3.35 16.82
N CYS A 21 -17.63 -2.61 16.02
CA CYS A 21 -17.29 -3.05 14.66
C CYS A 21 -16.39 -4.30 14.67
N ALA A 22 -16.35 -5.01 13.54
CA ALA A 22 -15.58 -6.25 13.42
C ALA A 22 -14.07 -6.07 13.69
N ALA A 23 -13.49 -4.91 13.31
CA ALA A 23 -12.09 -4.61 13.57
C ALA A 23 -11.81 -4.48 15.08
N CYS A 24 -12.63 -3.70 15.80
CA CYS A 24 -12.52 -3.58 17.26
C CYS A 24 -12.78 -4.90 17.98
N ALA A 25 -13.79 -5.67 17.54
CA ALA A 25 -14.09 -6.97 18.13
C ALA A 25 -12.94 -7.98 17.94
N GLY A 26 -12.20 -7.89 16.84
CA GLY A 26 -11.04 -8.73 16.54
C GLY A 26 -9.73 -8.25 17.17
N ALA A 27 -9.59 -6.97 17.48
CA ALA A 27 -8.37 -6.37 18.02
C ALA A 27 -8.27 -6.50 19.55
N LEU A 28 -8.31 -7.72 20.06
CA LEU A 28 -8.22 -8.02 21.50
C LEU A 28 -6.93 -8.78 21.82
N GLY A 29 -6.52 -8.77 23.09
CA GLY A 29 -5.32 -9.48 23.54
C GLY A 29 -4.06 -8.99 22.81
N ALA A 30 -3.36 -9.90 22.14
CA ALA A 30 -2.10 -9.59 21.44
C ALA A 30 -2.28 -8.67 20.21
N ASP A 31 -3.50 -8.58 19.67
CA ASP A 31 -3.82 -7.71 18.54
C ASP A 31 -4.34 -6.33 18.96
N SER A 32 -4.45 -6.07 20.27
CA SER A 32 -4.75 -4.74 20.80
C SER A 32 -3.54 -3.82 20.64
N ARG A 33 -3.81 -2.54 20.38
CA ARG A 33 -2.82 -1.49 20.14
C ARG A 33 -3.15 -0.25 20.97
N ALA A 34 -2.26 0.13 21.86
CA ALA A 34 -2.26 1.43 22.52
C ALA A 34 -1.98 2.54 21.50
N ALA A 35 -2.38 3.75 21.82
CA ALA A 35 -2.11 4.93 21.00
C ALA A 35 -0.59 5.11 20.79
N THR A 36 -0.21 5.42 19.55
CA THR A 36 1.20 5.43 19.12
C THR A 36 2.08 6.32 19.99
N ALA A 37 3.14 5.73 20.53
CA ALA A 37 4.20 6.41 21.26
C ALA A 37 5.52 5.65 21.05
N LEU A 38 6.60 6.37 20.81
CA LEU A 38 7.89 5.80 20.42
C LEU A 38 8.99 6.24 21.38
N LEU A 39 9.74 5.27 21.91
CA LEU A 39 10.88 5.53 22.78
C LEU A 39 12.18 5.24 22.03
N VAL A 40 12.97 6.29 21.76
CA VAL A 40 14.25 6.20 21.05
C VAL A 40 15.40 6.25 22.06
N ASP A 41 16.24 5.20 22.05
CA ASP A 41 17.40 5.00 22.94
C ASP A 41 17.11 5.30 24.43
N GLY A 42 15.86 5.10 24.86
CA GLY A 42 15.41 5.40 26.23
C GLY A 42 15.43 6.89 26.63
N SER A 43 15.76 7.80 25.70
CA SER A 43 16.07 9.20 26.00
C SER A 43 15.17 10.22 25.32
N LEU A 44 14.61 9.86 24.16
CA LEU A 44 13.67 10.69 23.40
C LEU A 44 12.33 9.95 23.32
N LEU A 45 11.28 10.58 23.80
CA LEU A 45 9.90 10.10 23.67
C LEU A 45 9.21 10.91 22.56
N LEU A 46 8.76 10.23 21.51
CA LEU A 46 7.90 10.80 20.48
C LEU A 46 6.46 10.40 20.76
N ASP A 47 5.60 11.40 20.88
CA ASP A 47 4.21 11.36 21.33
C ASP A 47 4.01 10.89 22.77
N LEU A 48 3.20 11.67 23.51
CA LEU A 48 2.84 11.40 24.90
C LEU A 48 1.37 10.97 24.96
N THR A 49 1.12 9.66 24.99
CA THR A 49 -0.24 9.13 24.97
C THR A 49 -0.73 8.68 26.36
N PRO A 50 -2.05 8.59 26.58
CA PRO A 50 -2.59 8.02 27.80
C PRO A 50 -2.01 6.63 28.09
N GLY A 51 -1.53 6.43 29.32
CA GLY A 51 -0.99 5.14 29.76
C GLY A 51 0.42 4.81 29.27
N VAL A 52 1.13 5.76 28.63
CA VAL A 52 2.50 5.55 28.10
C VAL A 52 3.48 5.01 29.15
N ALA A 53 3.36 5.41 30.42
CA ALA A 53 4.20 4.90 31.51
C ALA A 53 4.00 3.39 31.75
N PHE A 54 2.74 2.94 31.71
CA PHE A 54 2.41 1.52 31.83
C PHE A 54 2.79 0.75 30.58
N ALA A 55 2.64 1.35 29.40
CA ALA A 55 3.09 0.78 28.12
C ALA A 55 4.62 0.55 28.11
N ALA A 56 5.40 1.53 28.59
CA ALA A 56 6.84 1.40 28.78
C ALA A 56 7.19 0.26 29.75
N ALA A 57 6.53 0.20 30.90
CA ALA A 57 6.75 -0.88 31.87
C ALA A 57 6.45 -2.27 31.29
N ARG A 58 5.34 -2.43 30.54
CA ARG A 58 5.02 -3.70 29.84
C ARG A 58 6.06 -4.07 28.79
N ALA A 59 6.65 -3.07 28.11
CA ALA A 59 7.75 -3.25 27.17
C ALA A 59 9.11 -3.49 27.86
N GLY A 60 9.16 -3.58 29.20
CA GLY A 60 10.41 -3.74 29.96
C GLY A 60 11.31 -2.49 29.93
N ARG A 61 10.74 -1.31 29.65
CA ARG A 61 11.47 -0.04 29.58
C ARG A 61 11.09 0.90 30.73
N SER A 62 12.07 1.69 31.18
CA SER A 62 11.86 2.76 32.15
C SER A 62 11.83 4.11 31.45
N LEU A 63 10.92 5.01 31.88
CA LEU A 63 10.86 6.38 31.39
C LEU A 63 11.80 7.34 32.15
N ALA A 64 12.48 6.89 33.21
CA ALA A 64 13.35 7.74 34.01
C ALA A 64 14.55 8.33 33.22
N GLY A 65 14.93 7.68 32.11
CA GLY A 65 15.99 8.13 31.21
C GLY A 65 15.56 9.20 30.21
N VAL A 66 14.26 9.47 30.07
CA VAL A 66 13.73 10.40 29.06
C VAL A 66 14.18 11.82 29.38
N ARG A 67 14.83 12.46 28.41
CA ARG A 67 15.34 13.84 28.48
C ARG A 67 14.57 14.80 27.59
N GLN A 68 13.87 14.29 26.60
CA GLN A 68 13.04 15.09 25.70
C GLN A 68 11.75 14.35 25.36
N VAL A 69 10.63 15.09 25.39
CA VAL A 69 9.32 14.63 24.90
C VAL A 69 8.90 15.53 23.74
N LEU A 70 8.60 14.96 22.57
CA LEU A 70 8.16 15.69 21.38
C LEU A 70 6.82 15.18 20.89
N LEU A 71 5.90 16.09 20.56
CA LEU A 71 4.57 15.76 20.04
C LEU A 71 4.52 15.98 18.53
N SER A 72 4.09 14.97 17.78
CA SER A 72 3.93 14.99 16.34
C SER A 72 2.59 15.60 15.92
N HIS A 73 1.55 15.49 16.73
CA HIS A 73 0.21 16.03 16.44
C HIS A 73 -0.43 16.56 17.75
N PRO A 74 -1.41 17.48 17.66
CA PRO A 74 -2.21 17.82 18.82
C PRO A 74 -2.91 16.56 19.34
N HIS A 75 -2.97 16.38 20.66
CA HIS A 75 -3.80 15.33 21.22
C HIS A 75 -5.26 15.78 21.14
N ASP A 76 -6.02 15.20 20.22
CA ASP A 76 -7.47 15.30 20.19
C ASP A 76 -8.04 14.30 21.22
N GLY A 77 -8.21 14.74 22.46
CA GLY A 77 -8.65 13.89 23.55
C GLY A 77 -8.59 14.55 24.93
N PRO A 78 -8.96 13.83 26.00
CA PRO A 78 -8.80 14.33 27.37
C PRO A 78 -7.32 14.63 27.64
N ALA A 79 -7.06 15.65 28.47
CA ALA A 79 -5.71 16.06 28.81
C ALA A 79 -4.89 14.87 29.30
N VAL A 80 -3.75 14.62 28.64
CA VAL A 80 -2.82 13.57 29.05
C VAL A 80 -2.05 14.08 30.25
N GLU A 81 -2.22 13.41 31.40
CA GLU A 81 -1.41 13.69 32.57
C GLU A 81 0.05 13.31 32.25
N VAL A 82 0.96 14.29 32.34
CA VAL A 82 2.38 14.06 32.13
C VAL A 82 2.93 13.29 33.34
N PRO A 83 3.44 12.05 33.16
CA PRO A 83 4.03 11.30 34.26
C PRO A 83 5.08 12.11 35.01
N ALA A 84 5.06 12.02 36.34
CA ALA A 84 6.02 12.73 37.19
C ALA A 84 7.48 12.42 36.79
N GLY A 85 8.28 13.47 36.65
CA GLY A 85 9.69 13.37 36.26
C GLY A 85 9.95 13.39 34.76
N LEU A 86 8.91 13.32 33.91
CA LEU A 86 9.09 13.58 32.48
C LEU A 86 9.29 15.08 32.21
N PRO A 87 10.14 15.44 31.23
CA PRO A 87 10.21 16.79 30.70
C PRO A 87 8.87 17.27 30.15
N ALA A 88 8.67 18.58 30.12
CA ALA A 88 7.51 19.17 29.49
C ALA A 88 7.45 18.78 28.00
N PRO A 89 6.30 18.29 27.49
CA PRO A 89 6.15 17.96 26.09
C PRO A 89 6.20 19.24 25.23
N GLY A 90 6.89 19.16 24.11
CA GLY A 90 7.02 20.27 23.17
C GLY A 90 6.84 19.83 21.72
N ARG A 91 6.83 20.81 20.81
CA ARG A 91 6.88 20.58 19.36
C ARG A 91 8.03 21.40 18.79
N VAL A 92 8.80 20.81 17.87
CA VAL A 92 9.83 21.55 17.15
C VAL A 92 9.17 22.23 15.94
N PRO A 93 9.35 23.54 15.72
CA PRO A 93 8.80 24.22 14.55
C PRO A 93 9.34 23.64 13.24
N ASP A 94 8.51 23.60 12.21
CA ASP A 94 8.86 23.03 10.92
C ASP A 94 10.17 23.61 10.35
N GLY A 95 10.99 22.73 9.78
CA GLY A 95 12.30 23.08 9.21
C GLY A 95 13.40 23.34 10.25
N ARG A 96 13.08 23.38 11.55
CA ARG A 96 14.09 23.50 12.62
C ARG A 96 14.65 22.15 13.03
N GLU A 97 15.86 22.18 13.56
CA GLU A 97 16.54 21.03 14.15
C GLU A 97 16.82 21.28 15.63
N LEU A 98 16.60 20.25 16.44
CA LEU A 98 16.92 20.19 17.86
C LEU A 98 18.04 19.17 18.08
N ALA A 99 19.17 19.62 18.62
CA ALA A 99 20.25 18.73 19.08
C ALA A 99 20.02 18.34 20.54
N LEU A 100 20.05 17.04 20.83
CA LEU A 100 19.91 16.52 22.19
C LEU A 100 21.28 16.23 22.81
N LEU A 101 21.36 16.31 24.14
CA LEU A 101 22.60 16.01 24.90
C LEU A 101 23.08 14.57 24.70
N THR A 102 22.19 13.66 24.27
CA THR A 102 22.52 12.27 23.96
C THR A 102 23.16 12.08 22.57
N GLY A 103 23.44 13.17 21.85
CA GLY A 103 24.04 13.15 20.51
C GLY A 103 23.05 12.96 19.36
N HIS A 104 21.76 12.82 19.66
CA HIS A 104 20.69 12.77 18.66
C HIS A 104 20.43 14.15 18.05
N ARG A 105 20.05 14.18 16.78
CA ARG A 105 19.53 15.38 16.11
C ARG A 105 18.12 15.10 15.61
N VAL A 106 17.17 15.96 15.95
CA VAL A 106 15.76 15.81 15.59
C VAL A 106 15.35 17.00 14.72
N ARG A 107 15.10 16.76 13.43
CA ARG A 107 14.62 17.76 12.49
C ARG A 107 13.11 17.64 12.30
N ALA A 108 12.39 18.75 12.47
CA ALA A 108 10.97 18.83 12.18
C ALA A 108 10.74 18.97 10.67
N MET A 109 9.83 18.16 10.15
CA MET A 109 9.41 18.16 8.76
C MET A 109 7.97 18.69 8.65
N ALA A 110 7.75 19.58 7.69
CA ALA A 110 6.44 20.11 7.36
C ALA A 110 5.58 19.02 6.72
N MET A 111 4.32 18.94 7.16
CA MET A 111 3.34 17.94 6.72
C MET A 111 2.26 18.59 5.86
N ASP A 112 1.61 17.82 4.99
CA ASP A 112 0.51 18.29 4.14
C ASP A 112 -0.84 18.39 4.85
N ALA A 113 -0.92 17.78 6.02
CA ALA A 113 -2.03 17.84 6.96
C ALA A 113 -1.48 18.18 8.35
N GLY A 114 -2.38 18.38 9.33
CA GLY A 114 -2.01 18.78 10.68
C GLY A 114 -0.97 17.85 11.32
N GLY A 115 0.05 18.43 11.92
CA GLY A 115 1.11 17.70 12.61
C GLY A 115 2.51 18.13 12.17
N THR A 116 3.52 17.42 12.67
CA THR A 116 4.95 17.61 12.42
C THR A 116 5.59 16.22 12.38
N GLY A 117 6.26 15.89 11.27
CA GLY A 117 7.08 14.69 11.22
C GLY A 117 8.45 14.94 11.85
N TYR A 118 9.05 13.90 12.41
CA TYR A 118 10.35 13.97 13.06
C TYR A 118 11.35 13.07 12.37
N ALA A 119 12.36 13.67 11.74
CA ALA A 119 13.55 12.99 11.26
C ALA A 119 14.59 12.95 12.39
N VAL A 120 14.81 11.77 12.95
CA VAL A 120 15.77 11.53 14.03
C VAL A 120 17.04 10.93 13.45
N THR A 121 18.16 11.62 13.65
CA THR A 121 19.50 11.06 13.41
C THR A 121 20.12 10.65 14.74
N GLY A 122 20.43 9.38 14.89
CA GLY A 122 21.14 8.85 16.06
C GLY A 122 22.61 9.27 16.08
N PRO A 123 23.30 9.13 17.23
CA PRO A 123 24.72 9.48 17.37
C PRO A 123 25.63 8.65 16.45
N GLY A 124 25.21 7.43 16.10
CA GLY A 124 25.91 6.56 15.13
C GLY A 124 25.58 6.84 13.66
N GLY A 125 24.81 7.90 13.37
CA GLY A 125 24.44 8.29 12.01
C GLY A 125 23.21 7.60 11.44
N GLN A 126 22.59 6.66 12.17
CA GLN A 126 21.36 6.00 11.73
C GLN A 126 20.20 6.99 11.66
N ARG A 127 19.31 6.82 10.69
CA ARG A 127 18.25 7.78 10.38
C ARG A 127 16.87 7.12 10.44
N LEU A 128 16.04 7.62 11.34
CA LEU A 128 14.63 7.26 11.52
C LEU A 128 13.76 8.44 11.09
N LEU A 129 12.70 8.17 10.34
CA LEU A 129 11.62 9.13 10.09
C LEU A 129 10.35 8.66 10.78
N TYR A 130 9.74 9.52 11.60
CA TYR A 130 8.42 9.30 12.19
C TYR A 130 7.41 10.31 11.64
N LEU A 131 6.26 9.82 11.15
CA LEU A 131 5.18 10.64 10.61
C LEU A 131 3.91 10.59 11.48
N PRO A 132 3.21 11.74 11.67
CA PRO A 132 1.94 11.78 12.38
C PRO A 132 0.82 11.05 11.61
N PRO A 133 -0.27 10.67 12.29
CA PRO A 133 -1.40 9.98 11.66
C PRO A 133 -2.00 10.81 10.54
N GLY A 134 -2.47 10.16 9.46
CA GLY A 134 -3.19 10.86 8.41
C GLY A 134 -2.39 11.92 7.63
N SER A 135 -1.06 11.97 7.75
CA SER A 135 -0.21 12.98 7.11
C SER A 135 0.83 12.40 6.13
N ALA A 136 1.25 13.21 5.15
CA ALA A 136 2.43 12.97 4.34
C ALA A 136 3.39 14.17 4.38
N PRO A 137 4.69 13.99 4.13
CA PRO A 137 5.62 15.10 4.00
C PRO A 137 5.21 16.09 2.91
N ALA A 138 5.35 17.37 3.21
CA ALA A 138 5.11 18.50 2.31
C ALA A 138 6.43 19.21 1.96
N GLY A 139 6.51 19.73 0.73
CA GLY A 139 7.66 20.53 0.28
C GLY A 139 8.99 19.78 0.28
N ILE A 140 8.98 18.46 0.10
CA ILE A 140 10.19 17.66 -0.03
C ILE A 140 10.64 17.64 -1.49
N GLU A 141 11.80 18.21 -1.79
CA GLU A 141 12.43 18.18 -3.10
C GLU A 141 13.52 17.09 -3.19
N ASP A 142 13.91 16.74 -4.41
CA ASP A 142 14.95 15.74 -4.64
C ASP A 142 16.32 16.25 -4.13
N GLY A 143 17.02 15.44 -3.35
CA GLY A 143 18.30 15.81 -2.71
C GLY A 143 18.20 16.58 -1.38
N ASP A 144 17.03 17.06 -0.97
CA ASP A 144 16.85 17.79 0.31
C ASP A 144 16.93 16.87 1.54
N ILE A 145 16.57 15.60 1.34
CA ILE A 145 16.50 14.59 2.39
C ILE A 145 17.21 13.32 1.91
N GLY A 146 18.34 12.99 2.52
CA GLY A 146 18.98 11.69 2.25
C GLY A 146 18.12 10.52 2.76
N THR A 147 18.54 9.29 2.46
CA THR A 147 17.81 8.06 2.78
C THR A 147 17.66 7.80 4.28
N TYR A 148 16.52 7.24 4.66
CA TYR A 148 16.25 6.75 6.01
C TYR A 148 16.49 5.23 6.09
N ASP A 149 17.04 4.79 7.22
CA ASP A 149 17.17 3.38 7.54
C ASP A 149 15.83 2.78 7.97
N MET A 150 14.98 3.60 8.61
CA MET A 150 13.65 3.20 9.05
C MET A 150 12.65 4.34 8.89
N VAL A 151 11.43 4.01 8.47
CA VAL A 151 10.28 4.93 8.42
C VAL A 151 9.14 4.33 9.23
N VAL A 152 8.58 5.13 10.14
CA VAL A 152 7.43 4.77 10.99
C VAL A 152 6.29 5.71 10.63
N ALA A 153 5.21 5.19 10.05
CA ALA A 153 4.17 6.02 9.46
C ALA A 153 2.78 5.35 9.44
N ASP A 154 1.75 6.14 9.19
CA ASP A 154 0.41 5.67 8.86
C ASP A 154 0.36 5.17 7.40
N VAL A 155 0.85 3.95 7.18
CA VAL A 155 0.95 3.37 5.83
C VAL A 155 -0.42 3.05 5.24
N MET A 156 -1.37 2.62 6.09
CA MET A 156 -2.70 2.20 5.63
C MET A 156 -3.62 3.39 5.34
N GLY A 157 -3.53 4.47 6.12
CA GLY A 157 -4.29 5.70 5.91
C GLY A 157 -3.65 6.63 4.88
N ARG A 158 -2.31 6.66 4.77
CA ARG A 158 -1.55 7.53 3.87
C ARG A 158 -0.46 6.80 3.06
N PRO A 159 -0.84 5.85 2.20
CA PRO A 159 0.11 5.17 1.32
C PRO A 159 0.86 6.13 0.38
N ASP A 160 0.24 7.27 0.05
CA ASP A 160 0.86 8.33 -0.75
C ASP A 160 2.09 8.96 -0.07
N ALA A 161 2.18 8.92 1.26
CA ALA A 161 3.38 9.35 1.99
C ALA A 161 4.60 8.53 1.58
N LEU A 162 4.44 7.20 1.41
CA LEU A 162 5.52 6.34 0.93
C LEU A 162 5.85 6.62 -0.53
N ALA A 163 4.85 6.89 -1.38
CA ALA A 163 5.06 7.26 -2.77
C ALA A 163 5.93 8.52 -2.89
N ARG A 164 5.62 9.58 -2.12
CA ARG A 164 6.39 10.82 -2.12
C ARG A 164 7.82 10.61 -1.62
N LEU A 165 8.00 9.86 -0.54
CA LEU A 165 9.33 9.54 0.00
C LEU A 165 10.17 8.69 -0.96
N ARG A 166 9.55 7.77 -1.71
CA ARG A 166 10.21 6.99 -2.76
C ARG A 166 10.61 7.86 -3.95
N ALA A 167 9.76 8.80 -4.35
CA ALA A 167 10.04 9.73 -5.46
C ALA A 167 11.34 10.52 -5.26
N VAL A 168 11.66 10.91 -4.02
CA VAL A 168 12.88 11.65 -3.66
C VAL A 168 14.00 10.77 -3.11
N GLY A 169 13.90 9.44 -3.27
CA GLY A 169 14.94 8.49 -2.85
C GLY A 169 15.15 8.38 -1.32
N ALA A 170 14.22 8.90 -0.51
CA ALA A 170 14.28 8.84 0.94
C ALA A 170 13.98 7.43 1.50
N ILE A 171 13.22 6.63 0.75
CA ILE A 171 12.97 5.20 1.00
C ILE A 171 13.61 4.37 -0.11
N ARG A 172 14.39 3.36 0.28
CA ARG A 172 15.00 2.37 -0.62
C ARG A 172 14.45 0.96 -0.31
N PRO A 173 14.74 -0.06 -1.14
CA PRO A 173 14.35 -1.44 -0.83
C PRO A 173 14.89 -1.96 0.51
N THR A 174 15.96 -1.36 1.03
CA THR A 174 16.56 -1.71 2.34
C THR A 174 16.01 -0.89 3.50
N THR A 175 15.14 0.08 3.25
CA THR A 175 14.52 0.89 4.31
C THR A 175 13.42 0.08 4.97
N ASP A 176 13.50 -0.12 6.28
CA ASP A 176 12.46 -0.81 7.04
C ASP A 176 11.27 0.13 7.25
N VAL A 177 10.07 -0.28 6.82
CA VAL A 177 8.86 0.54 6.90
C VAL A 177 7.89 -0.09 7.90
N ILE A 178 7.69 0.60 9.03
CA ILE A 178 6.82 0.17 10.11
C ILE A 178 5.51 0.95 10.07
N ALA A 179 4.41 0.22 9.92
CA ALA A 179 3.08 0.78 9.99
C ALA A 179 2.66 0.99 11.45
N VAL A 180 2.25 2.21 11.76
CA VAL A 180 1.63 2.63 13.03
C VAL A 180 0.35 3.38 12.72
N HIS A 181 -0.29 3.94 13.75
CA HIS A 181 -1.58 4.62 13.64
C HIS A 181 -2.71 3.72 13.10
N LEU A 182 -2.61 2.41 13.35
CA LEU A 182 -3.62 1.44 12.90
C LEU A 182 -4.91 1.62 13.72
N ASP A 183 -6.01 1.93 13.05
CA ASP A 183 -7.34 2.10 13.64
C ASP A 183 -8.34 1.08 13.09
N HIS A 184 -9.59 1.19 13.53
CA HIS A 184 -10.68 0.26 13.24
C HIS A 184 -11.23 0.34 11.80
N ASP A 185 -10.76 1.30 11.01
CA ASP A 185 -10.98 1.38 9.56
C ASP A 185 -10.01 0.48 8.77
N VAL A 186 -8.93 0.04 9.41
CA VAL A 186 -8.02 -0.97 8.89
C VAL A 186 -8.59 -2.38 9.15
N PRO A 187 -8.62 -3.27 8.15
CA PRO A 187 -9.11 -4.63 8.34
C PRO A 187 -8.22 -5.42 9.33
N PRO A 188 -8.82 -6.20 10.25
CA PRO A 188 -8.07 -6.91 11.28
C PRO A 188 -7.31 -8.14 10.74
N GLY A 189 -6.41 -8.67 11.58
CA GLY A 189 -5.83 -9.99 11.41
C GLY A 189 -4.86 -10.13 10.22
N GLY A 190 -4.96 -11.22 9.46
CA GLY A 190 -4.05 -11.50 8.35
C GLY A 190 -4.12 -10.50 7.20
N GLU A 191 -5.25 -9.80 7.04
CA GLU A 191 -5.48 -8.86 5.94
C GLU A 191 -4.54 -7.65 6.01
N VAL A 192 -4.39 -7.03 7.19
CA VAL A 192 -3.46 -5.90 7.36
C VAL A 192 -2.03 -6.32 7.02
N ARG A 193 -1.59 -7.51 7.44
CA ARG A 193 -0.25 -8.02 7.13
C ARG A 193 -0.06 -8.18 5.62
N ARG A 194 -1.05 -8.73 4.91
CA ARG A 194 -1.00 -8.89 3.44
C ARG A 194 -0.88 -7.55 2.73
N ARG A 195 -1.71 -6.57 3.13
CA ARG A 195 -1.71 -5.24 2.50
C ARG A 195 -0.40 -4.51 2.74
N LEU A 196 0.08 -4.50 3.97
CA LEU A 196 1.38 -3.89 4.30
C LEU A 196 2.53 -4.55 3.53
N ALA A 197 2.57 -5.88 3.44
CA ALA A 197 3.60 -6.58 2.68
C ALA A 197 3.62 -6.17 1.20
N SER A 198 2.44 -5.97 0.58
CA SER A 198 2.36 -5.49 -0.81
C SER A 198 2.87 -4.06 -1.01
N LEU A 199 2.99 -3.29 0.07
CA LEU A 199 3.55 -1.95 0.09
C LEU A 199 5.02 -1.94 0.56
N GLY A 200 5.64 -3.09 0.84
CA GLY A 200 6.98 -3.19 1.41
C GLY A 200 7.05 -2.69 2.86
N ALA A 201 5.96 -2.82 3.61
CA ALA A 201 5.84 -2.41 5.00
C ALA A 201 5.39 -3.58 5.89
N ARG A 202 5.52 -3.41 7.20
CA ARG A 202 5.06 -4.39 8.20
C ARG A 202 4.51 -3.69 9.44
N ALA A 203 3.65 -4.38 10.17
CA ALA A 203 3.22 -3.95 11.49
C ALA A 203 3.85 -4.86 12.54
N VAL A 204 4.17 -4.29 13.70
CA VAL A 204 4.69 -5.03 14.85
C VAL A 204 3.71 -4.91 16.03
N PRO A 205 3.76 -5.83 17.00
CA PRO A 205 3.02 -5.67 18.25
C PRO A 205 3.55 -4.50 19.09
N ASP A 206 2.71 -3.97 19.96
CA ASP A 206 3.14 -3.02 20.99
C ASP A 206 4.23 -3.61 21.89
N GLY A 207 5.14 -2.75 22.35
CA GLY A 207 6.29 -3.10 23.17
C GLY A 207 7.48 -3.66 22.39
N THR A 208 7.36 -3.87 21.07
CA THR A 208 8.47 -4.33 20.23
C THR A 208 9.61 -3.31 20.22
N THR A 209 10.84 -3.77 20.48
CA THR A 209 12.06 -2.99 20.22
C THR A 209 12.66 -3.41 18.89
N LEU A 210 12.91 -2.43 18.02
CA LEU A 210 13.61 -2.58 16.75
C LEU A 210 14.96 -1.85 16.80
N VAL A 211 15.93 -2.30 16.01
CA VAL A 211 17.21 -1.63 15.85
C VAL A 211 17.23 -0.92 14.50
N VAL A 212 17.23 0.41 14.52
CA VAL A 212 17.26 1.23 13.30
C VAL A 212 18.62 1.05 12.62
N GLY A 213 18.60 0.68 11.34
CA GLY A 213 19.79 0.36 10.55
C GLY A 213 20.26 -1.10 10.64
N ALA A 214 19.58 -1.95 11.41
CA ALA A 214 19.74 -3.39 11.26
C ALA A 214 18.98 -3.86 10.01
N TYR A 215 19.63 -4.66 9.17
CA TYR A 215 18.98 -5.25 8.01
C TYR A 215 18.05 -6.37 8.49
N GLU A 216 16.74 -6.13 8.44
CA GLU A 216 15.74 -7.19 8.46
C GLU A 216 15.29 -7.47 7.02
N GLU A 217 14.99 -8.73 6.71
CA GLU A 217 14.49 -9.14 5.39
C GLU A 217 13.13 -8.47 5.15
N VAL A 218 13.13 -7.36 4.41
CA VAL A 218 11.91 -6.64 4.02
C VAL A 218 11.14 -7.52 3.04
N PRO A 219 9.80 -7.64 3.15
CA PRO A 219 9.03 -8.43 2.19
C PRO A 219 9.26 -7.94 0.75
N ASP A 220 9.67 -8.86 -0.13
CA ASP A 220 9.77 -8.56 -1.56
C ASP A 220 8.39 -8.17 -2.10
N VAL A 221 8.29 -6.98 -2.68
CA VAL A 221 7.08 -6.55 -3.37
C VAL A 221 7.02 -7.29 -4.72
N PRO A 222 5.98 -8.11 -4.98
CA PRO A 222 5.95 -8.92 -6.19
C PRO A 222 5.87 -8.04 -7.43
N ARG A 223 6.73 -8.33 -8.40
CA ARG A 223 6.78 -7.55 -9.64
C ARG A 223 5.54 -7.76 -10.49
N ARG A 224 4.98 -8.96 -10.58
CA ARG A 224 3.81 -9.26 -11.42
C ARG A 224 2.71 -9.88 -10.57
N THR A 225 1.58 -9.18 -10.54
CA THR A 225 0.37 -9.62 -9.85
C THR A 225 -0.78 -9.77 -10.84
N LEU A 226 -1.47 -10.90 -10.80
CA LEU A 226 -2.78 -11.07 -11.44
C LEU A 226 -3.89 -11.00 -10.39
N VAL A 227 -4.87 -10.12 -10.60
CA VAL A 227 -6.06 -9.97 -9.75
C VAL A 227 -7.30 -10.42 -10.51
N LEU A 228 -7.82 -11.57 -10.10
CA LEU A 228 -9.04 -12.18 -10.62
C LEU A 228 -10.24 -11.81 -9.74
N GLY A 229 -11.45 -11.90 -10.30
CA GLY A 229 -12.66 -11.80 -9.51
C GLY A 229 -13.91 -11.63 -10.36
N GLY A 230 -15.07 -11.82 -9.75
CA GLY A 230 -16.35 -11.58 -10.41
C GLY A 230 -16.59 -10.10 -10.74
N ALA A 231 -17.68 -9.82 -11.46
CA ALA A 231 -18.15 -8.45 -11.63
C ALA A 231 -18.47 -7.82 -10.26
N ARG A 232 -18.08 -6.55 -10.08
CA ARG A 232 -18.28 -5.79 -8.83
C ARG A 232 -17.71 -6.47 -7.56
N SER A 233 -16.73 -7.37 -7.72
CA SER A 233 -16.06 -8.04 -6.60
C SER A 233 -15.11 -7.13 -5.80
N GLY A 234 -14.69 -5.99 -6.34
CA GLY A 234 -13.66 -5.12 -5.76
C GLY A 234 -12.25 -5.34 -6.32
N LYS A 235 -12.07 -6.17 -7.34
CA LYS A 235 -10.75 -6.47 -7.94
C LYS A 235 -9.95 -5.25 -8.43
N SER A 236 -10.60 -4.23 -9.00
CA SER A 236 -9.91 -3.00 -9.43
C SER A 236 -9.40 -2.21 -8.23
N VAL A 237 -10.15 -2.17 -7.13
CA VAL A 237 -9.72 -1.51 -5.88
C VAL A 237 -8.52 -2.25 -5.27
N GLU A 238 -8.54 -3.58 -5.26
CA GLU A 238 -7.39 -4.37 -4.80
C GLU A 238 -6.15 -4.17 -5.70
N ALA A 239 -6.35 -4.06 -7.01
CA ALA A 239 -5.26 -3.78 -7.94
C ALA A 239 -4.66 -2.37 -7.74
N GLU A 240 -5.51 -1.37 -7.51
CA GLU A 240 -5.07 0.01 -7.26
C GLU A 240 -4.26 0.12 -5.96
N ARG A 241 -4.73 -0.52 -4.88
CA ARG A 241 -4.05 -0.57 -3.58
C ARG A 241 -2.64 -1.17 -3.62
N ARG A 242 -2.32 -1.97 -4.63
CA ARG A 242 -0.97 -2.53 -4.77
C ARG A 242 0.04 -1.50 -5.30
N LEU A 243 -0.45 -0.43 -5.92
CA LEU A 243 0.39 0.55 -6.59
C LEU A 243 0.29 1.96 -5.98
N GLU A 244 -0.59 2.19 -5.01
CA GLU A 244 -0.80 3.52 -4.39
C GLU A 244 0.43 4.09 -3.67
N ALA A 245 1.36 3.24 -3.23
CA ALA A 245 2.64 3.66 -2.64
C ALA A 245 3.77 3.82 -3.67
N PHE A 246 3.48 3.73 -4.98
CA PHE A 246 4.45 4.01 -6.04
C PHE A 246 4.31 5.46 -6.52
N PRO A 247 5.43 6.14 -6.84
CA PRO A 247 5.43 7.57 -7.16
C PRO A 247 4.71 7.90 -8.48
N ASP A 248 4.88 7.04 -9.50
CA ASP A 248 4.20 7.14 -10.80
C ASP A 248 3.63 5.76 -11.16
N VAL A 249 2.51 5.75 -11.86
CA VAL A 249 1.84 4.54 -12.35
C VAL A 249 1.17 4.86 -13.68
N LEU A 250 1.37 3.98 -14.66
CA LEU A 250 0.62 3.99 -15.91
C LEU A 250 -0.59 3.05 -15.79
N TYR A 251 -1.78 3.63 -15.71
CA TYR A 251 -3.05 2.91 -15.78
C TYR A 251 -3.44 2.72 -17.25
N VAL A 252 -3.66 1.47 -17.65
CA VAL A 252 -4.10 1.09 -19.00
C VAL A 252 -5.55 0.61 -18.94
N ALA A 253 -6.44 1.42 -19.50
CA ALA A 253 -7.85 1.07 -19.64
C ALA A 253 -8.08 0.40 -21.01
N THR A 254 -8.34 -0.90 -21.00
CA THR A 254 -8.56 -1.70 -22.23
C THR A 254 -10.02 -1.68 -22.71
N GLY A 255 -10.90 -0.95 -22.02
CA GLY A 255 -12.33 -0.89 -22.34
C GLY A 255 -12.74 0.17 -23.36
N GLY A 256 -11.86 1.12 -23.66
CA GLY A 256 -12.12 2.29 -24.51
C GLY A 256 -13.32 3.16 -24.07
N LEU A 257 -13.55 4.24 -24.83
CA LEU A 257 -14.77 5.02 -24.81
C LEU A 257 -15.85 4.27 -25.61
N ARG A 258 -16.70 3.51 -24.93
CA ARG A 258 -17.96 3.03 -25.51
C ARG A 258 -18.87 4.25 -25.71
N GLY A 259 -18.80 4.88 -26.88
CA GLY A 259 -19.56 6.07 -27.20
C GLY A 259 -21.06 5.89 -26.93
N GLY A 260 -21.64 6.77 -26.10
CA GLY A 260 -23.07 6.82 -25.83
C GLY A 260 -23.55 6.17 -24.52
N ASP A 261 -22.70 5.46 -23.77
CA ASP A 261 -23.08 4.87 -22.48
C ASP A 261 -22.71 5.82 -21.31
N THR A 262 -23.73 6.54 -20.80
CA THR A 262 -23.57 7.49 -19.69
C THR A 262 -23.27 6.79 -18.36
N GLU A 263 -23.72 5.54 -18.15
CA GLU A 263 -23.37 4.74 -16.96
C GLU A 263 -21.89 4.35 -17.01
N TRP A 264 -21.40 3.94 -18.19
CA TRP A 264 -19.99 3.67 -18.41
C TRP A 264 -19.12 4.92 -18.16
N ALA A 265 -19.54 6.08 -18.69
CA ALA A 265 -18.83 7.34 -18.48
C ALA A 265 -18.75 7.75 -17.01
N ALA A 266 -19.86 7.65 -16.27
CA ALA A 266 -19.89 7.94 -14.83
C ALA A 266 -18.99 6.97 -14.04
N ARG A 267 -18.95 5.68 -14.43
CA ARG A 267 -18.06 4.69 -13.83
C ARG A 267 -16.59 4.99 -14.09
N VAL A 268 -16.22 5.40 -15.30
CA VAL A 268 -14.85 5.80 -15.64
C VAL A 268 -14.45 7.04 -14.85
N ALA A 269 -15.33 8.04 -14.72
CA ALA A 269 -15.08 9.23 -13.91
C ALA A 269 -14.81 8.87 -12.44
N ALA A 270 -15.67 8.07 -11.81
CA ALA A 270 -15.49 7.62 -10.43
C ALA A 270 -14.20 6.79 -10.25
N HIS A 271 -13.78 6.02 -11.27
CA HIS A 271 -12.49 5.31 -11.22
C HIS A 271 -11.29 6.26 -11.33
N ARG A 272 -11.40 7.33 -12.12
CA ARG A 272 -10.34 8.34 -12.26
C ARG A 272 -10.19 9.17 -10.99
N GLU A 273 -11.29 9.64 -10.42
CA GLU A 273 -11.30 10.46 -9.19
C GLU A 273 -10.71 9.73 -7.98
N ARG A 274 -10.82 8.40 -7.93
CA ARG A 274 -10.26 7.59 -6.83
C ARG A 274 -8.73 7.47 -6.89
N ARG A 275 -8.11 7.66 -8.05
CA ARG A 275 -6.67 7.39 -8.23
C ARG A 275 -5.84 8.56 -7.75
N PRO A 276 -4.60 8.32 -7.28
CA PRO A 276 -3.66 9.40 -7.02
C PRO A 276 -3.46 10.27 -8.26
N GLY A 277 -3.41 11.59 -8.07
CA GLY A 277 -3.27 12.55 -9.18
C GLY A 277 -1.95 12.41 -9.95
N SER A 278 -0.95 11.71 -9.40
CA SER A 278 0.29 11.38 -10.10
C SER A 278 0.13 10.30 -11.17
N TRP A 279 -0.97 9.53 -11.15
CA TRP A 279 -1.17 8.42 -12.08
C TRP A 279 -1.55 8.91 -13.46
N ARG A 280 -0.91 8.35 -14.49
CA ARG A 280 -1.25 8.62 -15.89
C ARG A 280 -2.19 7.53 -16.40
N THR A 281 -3.19 7.92 -17.18
CA THR A 281 -4.11 6.97 -17.81
C THR A 281 -3.92 6.96 -19.32
N THR A 282 -3.79 5.78 -19.91
CA THR A 282 -3.85 5.56 -21.36
C THR A 282 -4.99 4.58 -21.68
N GLU A 283 -5.72 4.84 -22.77
CA GLU A 283 -6.79 3.97 -23.25
C GLU A 283 -6.28 3.23 -24.49
N THR A 284 -5.97 1.94 -24.35
CA THR A 284 -5.46 1.12 -25.46
C THR A 284 -5.60 -0.36 -25.17
N CYS A 285 -5.77 -1.16 -26.23
CA CYS A 285 -5.64 -2.61 -26.21
C CYS A 285 -4.28 -3.10 -26.73
N ASP A 286 -3.42 -2.19 -27.21
CA ASP A 286 -2.06 -2.50 -27.65
C ASP A 286 -1.10 -2.52 -26.45
N LEU A 287 -1.14 -3.64 -25.72
CA LEU A 287 -0.41 -3.83 -24.46
C LEU A 287 1.05 -4.24 -24.65
N VAL A 288 1.39 -4.85 -25.80
CA VAL A 288 2.72 -5.45 -26.02
C VAL A 288 3.84 -4.39 -25.98
N PRO A 289 3.74 -3.24 -26.66
CA PRO A 289 4.76 -2.19 -26.58
C PRO A 289 4.92 -1.66 -25.16
N LEU A 290 3.81 -1.45 -24.45
CA LEU A 290 3.82 -0.93 -23.06
C LEU A 290 4.53 -1.86 -22.07
N LEU A 291 4.47 -3.18 -22.32
CA LEU A 291 5.13 -4.19 -21.50
C LEU A 291 6.60 -4.39 -21.87
N ALA A 292 6.97 -4.15 -23.14
CA ALA A 292 8.33 -4.29 -23.64
C ALA A 292 9.24 -3.11 -23.29
N GLU A 293 8.68 -1.89 -23.25
CA GLU A 293 9.40 -0.68 -22.87
C GLU A 293 9.63 -0.60 -21.35
N ASP A 294 10.75 0.01 -20.93
CA ASP A 294 10.96 0.39 -19.53
C ASP A 294 10.05 1.56 -19.16
N GLY A 295 9.63 1.64 -17.90
CA GLY A 295 8.72 2.70 -17.45
C GLY A 295 8.23 2.52 -16.02
N PRO A 296 7.28 3.37 -15.56
CA PRO A 296 6.71 3.26 -14.22
C PRO A 296 5.94 1.94 -14.05
N PRO A 297 5.52 1.54 -12.86
CA PRO A 297 4.55 0.46 -12.69
C PRO A 297 3.34 0.56 -13.64
N LEU A 298 2.83 -0.58 -14.08
CA LEU A 298 1.74 -0.71 -15.06
C LEU A 298 0.52 -1.37 -14.40
N LEU A 299 -0.65 -0.74 -14.48
CA LEU A 299 -1.93 -1.35 -14.07
C LEU A 299 -2.80 -1.58 -15.30
N ILE A 300 -3.08 -2.84 -15.65
CA ILE A 300 -3.93 -3.21 -16.78
C ILE A 300 -5.34 -3.53 -16.28
N ASP A 301 -6.35 -2.74 -16.64
CA ASP A 301 -7.76 -2.99 -16.32
C ASP A 301 -8.63 -2.89 -17.59
N CYS A 302 -9.06 -4.00 -18.20
CA CYS A 302 -8.85 -5.40 -17.80
C CYS A 302 -8.61 -6.35 -18.98
N LEU A 303 -8.02 -7.50 -18.69
CA LEU A 303 -7.76 -8.56 -19.68
C LEU A 303 -9.04 -9.09 -20.34
N SER A 304 -10.19 -9.02 -19.65
CA SER A 304 -11.47 -9.40 -20.25
C SER A 304 -11.88 -8.51 -21.43
N LEU A 305 -11.67 -7.19 -21.31
CA LEU A 305 -12.00 -6.25 -22.40
C LEU A 305 -10.94 -6.29 -23.50
N TRP A 306 -9.67 -6.50 -23.13
CA TRP A 306 -8.62 -6.79 -24.11
C TRP A 306 -8.96 -8.04 -24.93
N LEU A 307 -9.47 -9.10 -24.30
CA LEU A 307 -9.87 -10.31 -25.01
C LEU A 307 -11.03 -10.05 -25.96
N THR A 308 -12.02 -9.24 -25.56
CA THR A 308 -13.11 -8.83 -26.44
C THR A 308 -12.56 -8.15 -27.70
N ASP A 309 -11.68 -7.16 -27.55
CA ASP A 309 -11.02 -6.47 -28.68
C ASP A 309 -10.20 -7.43 -29.56
N ALA A 310 -9.42 -8.32 -28.94
CA ALA A 310 -8.64 -9.31 -29.67
C ALA A 310 -9.54 -10.27 -30.48
N MET A 311 -10.68 -10.68 -29.92
CA MET A 311 -11.68 -11.49 -30.62
C MET A 311 -12.36 -10.74 -31.76
N ASP A 312 -12.73 -9.47 -31.56
CA ASP A 312 -13.28 -8.60 -32.61
C ASP A 312 -12.31 -8.49 -33.80
N SER A 313 -11.04 -8.23 -33.52
CA SER A 313 -10.00 -7.99 -34.54
C SER A 313 -9.73 -9.17 -35.47
N VAL A 314 -10.04 -10.40 -35.03
CA VAL A 314 -9.84 -11.63 -35.80
C VAL A 314 -11.16 -12.29 -36.22
N GLY A 315 -12.31 -11.60 -36.01
CA GLY A 315 -13.63 -12.13 -36.34
C GLY A 315 -14.04 -13.37 -35.55
N ALA A 316 -13.48 -13.57 -34.35
CA ALA A 316 -13.67 -14.78 -33.55
C ALA A 316 -15.10 -15.03 -33.05
N TRP A 317 -16.01 -14.08 -33.25
CA TRP A 317 -17.42 -14.22 -32.89
C TRP A 317 -18.22 -15.02 -33.92
N ASP A 318 -17.78 -15.02 -35.18
CA ASP A 318 -18.38 -15.78 -36.26
C ASP A 318 -17.81 -17.20 -36.31
N ASP A 319 -18.67 -18.21 -36.44
CA ASP A 319 -18.27 -19.61 -36.38
C ASP A 319 -17.46 -20.05 -37.62
N ALA A 320 -17.74 -19.48 -38.79
CA ALA A 320 -17.03 -19.79 -40.02
C ALA A 320 -15.62 -19.17 -40.00
N VAL A 321 -15.51 -17.89 -39.60
CA VAL A 321 -14.20 -17.21 -39.47
C VAL A 321 -13.35 -17.86 -38.37
N TRP A 322 -13.97 -18.24 -37.25
CA TRP A 322 -13.28 -18.97 -36.18
C TRP A 322 -12.62 -20.26 -36.70
N ALA A 323 -13.38 -21.06 -37.47
CA ALA A 323 -12.89 -22.30 -38.06
C ALA A 323 -11.84 -22.06 -39.17
N ASP A 324 -11.96 -20.97 -39.92
CA ASP A 324 -11.04 -20.57 -40.99
C ASP A 324 -9.81 -19.79 -40.50
N GLY A 325 -9.30 -20.15 -39.31
CA GLY A 325 -8.03 -19.63 -38.78
C GLY A 325 -8.14 -18.50 -37.75
N GLY A 326 -9.34 -18.00 -37.45
CA GLY A 326 -9.56 -17.02 -36.38
C GLY A 326 -9.08 -17.52 -35.01
N GLU A 327 -9.24 -18.82 -34.72
CA GLU A 327 -8.68 -19.45 -33.50
C GLU A 327 -7.16 -19.29 -33.43
N ARG A 328 -6.45 -19.62 -34.51
CA ARG A 328 -4.98 -19.56 -34.57
C ARG A 328 -4.49 -18.13 -34.39
N ALA A 329 -5.15 -17.17 -35.03
CA ALA A 329 -4.84 -15.74 -34.92
C ALA A 329 -5.06 -15.22 -33.50
N LEU A 330 -6.16 -15.58 -32.83
CA LEU A 330 -6.39 -15.19 -31.44
C LEU A 330 -5.33 -15.77 -30.51
N ARG A 331 -4.99 -17.05 -30.70
CA ARG A 331 -3.96 -17.75 -29.92
C ARG A 331 -2.58 -17.10 -30.08
N GLU A 332 -2.26 -16.62 -31.26
CA GLU A 332 -1.01 -15.90 -31.53
C GLU A 332 -0.94 -14.60 -30.74
N ARG A 333 -1.98 -13.77 -30.80
CA ARG A 333 -2.07 -12.54 -30.00
C ARG A 333 -1.96 -12.79 -28.49
N MET A 334 -2.60 -13.85 -27.98
CA MET A 334 -2.47 -14.25 -26.56
C MET A 334 -1.04 -14.65 -26.20
N ARG A 335 -0.35 -15.39 -27.08
CA ARG A 335 1.04 -15.80 -26.88
C ARG A 335 1.98 -14.59 -26.87
N GLU A 336 1.82 -13.68 -27.83
CA GLU A 336 2.60 -12.44 -27.90
C GLU A 336 2.45 -11.61 -26.62
N LEU A 337 1.21 -11.41 -26.17
CA LEU A 337 0.95 -10.68 -24.93
C LEU A 337 1.56 -11.38 -23.70
N THR A 338 1.39 -12.70 -23.59
CA THR A 338 1.96 -13.46 -22.48
C THR A 338 3.50 -13.41 -22.48
N GLN A 339 4.13 -13.44 -23.66
CA GLN A 339 5.57 -13.32 -23.80
C GLN A 339 6.07 -11.91 -23.42
N ALA A 340 5.28 -10.87 -23.70
CA ALA A 340 5.58 -9.52 -23.23
C ALA A 340 5.52 -9.43 -21.69
N VAL A 341 4.52 -10.05 -21.05
CA VAL A 341 4.44 -10.15 -19.57
C VAL A 341 5.63 -10.91 -18.99
N ARG A 342 6.08 -11.99 -19.65
CA ARG A 342 7.24 -12.75 -19.21
C ARG A 342 8.52 -11.91 -19.19
N SER A 343 8.69 -11.06 -20.21
CA SER A 343 9.92 -10.28 -20.45
C SER A 343 9.92 -8.89 -19.82
N THR A 344 8.77 -8.40 -19.35
CA THR A 344 8.66 -7.07 -18.76
C THR A 344 9.53 -6.92 -17.50
N ARG A 345 10.18 -5.76 -17.40
CA ARG A 345 10.94 -5.36 -16.20
C ARG A 345 10.14 -4.45 -15.28
N ARG A 346 8.99 -3.98 -15.74
CA ARG A 346 8.10 -3.10 -14.99
C ARG A 346 7.40 -3.92 -13.90
N THR A 347 7.13 -3.28 -12.77
CA THR A 347 6.09 -3.79 -11.86
C THR A 347 4.75 -3.73 -12.60
N MET A 348 3.98 -4.82 -12.60
CA MET A 348 2.73 -4.97 -13.32
C MET A 348 1.64 -5.55 -12.42
N VAL A 349 0.47 -4.93 -12.44
CA VAL A 349 -0.76 -5.49 -11.89
C VAL A 349 -1.79 -5.62 -13.01
N ALA A 350 -2.24 -6.84 -13.30
CA ALA A 350 -3.26 -7.09 -14.31
C ALA A 350 -4.58 -7.50 -13.65
N VAL A 351 -5.70 -6.92 -14.10
CA VAL A 351 -7.04 -7.24 -13.63
C VAL A 351 -7.75 -8.08 -14.68
N SER A 352 -8.40 -9.16 -14.24
CA SER A 352 -9.27 -9.96 -15.11
C SER A 352 -10.53 -10.44 -14.40
N ASN A 353 -11.56 -10.75 -15.18
CA ASN A 353 -12.77 -11.37 -14.66
C ASN A 353 -12.58 -12.88 -14.51
N GLU A 354 -13.14 -13.42 -13.42
CA GLU A 354 -13.44 -14.85 -13.32
C GLU A 354 -14.89 -15.08 -13.77
N VAL A 355 -15.07 -15.86 -14.85
CA VAL A 355 -16.37 -16.11 -15.50
C VAL A 355 -16.68 -17.60 -15.66
N GLY A 356 -15.75 -18.47 -15.28
CA GLY A 356 -15.84 -19.92 -15.43
C GLY A 356 -16.64 -20.62 -14.32
N SER A 357 -16.91 -19.94 -13.21
CA SER A 357 -17.64 -20.51 -12.05
C SER A 357 -19.17 -20.48 -12.18
N GLY A 358 -19.71 -20.09 -13.34
CA GLY A 358 -21.13 -20.00 -13.63
C GLY A 358 -21.68 -21.14 -14.50
N ILE A 359 -22.94 -20.98 -14.94
CA ILE A 359 -23.57 -21.92 -15.89
C ILE A 359 -22.91 -21.80 -17.27
N VAL A 360 -22.92 -22.89 -18.02
CA VAL A 360 -22.47 -22.91 -19.43
C VAL A 360 -23.31 -21.93 -20.27
N PRO A 361 -22.67 -20.96 -20.98
CA PRO A 361 -23.41 -20.04 -21.85
C PRO A 361 -24.22 -20.77 -22.93
N ALA A 362 -25.43 -20.26 -23.22
CA ALA A 362 -26.31 -20.83 -24.23
C ALA A 362 -25.76 -20.68 -25.65
N THR A 363 -25.05 -19.58 -25.93
CA THR A 363 -24.50 -19.27 -27.26
C THR A 363 -23.10 -19.87 -27.46
N ALA A 364 -22.76 -20.24 -28.69
CA ALA A 364 -21.43 -20.72 -29.05
C ALA A 364 -20.35 -19.64 -28.78
N SER A 365 -20.63 -18.40 -29.17
CA SER A 365 -19.77 -17.23 -28.90
C SER A 365 -19.52 -17.00 -27.41
N GLY A 366 -20.55 -17.17 -26.57
CA GLY A 366 -20.41 -17.04 -25.11
C GLY A 366 -19.54 -18.13 -24.50
N ARG A 367 -19.70 -19.39 -24.94
CA ARG A 367 -18.83 -20.51 -24.52
C ARG A 367 -17.39 -20.26 -24.95
N ARG A 368 -17.18 -19.84 -26.20
CA ARG A 368 -15.87 -19.48 -26.75
C ARG A 368 -15.19 -18.41 -25.90
N TYR A 369 -15.84 -17.26 -25.69
CA TYR A 369 -15.27 -16.19 -24.87
C TYR A 369 -14.90 -16.66 -23.45
N ARG A 370 -15.80 -17.41 -22.79
CA ARG A 370 -15.52 -17.96 -21.45
C ARG A 370 -14.28 -18.85 -21.45
N ASP A 371 -14.19 -19.78 -22.41
CA ASP A 371 -13.08 -20.73 -22.49
C ASP A 371 -11.77 -20.03 -22.88
N GLU A 372 -11.82 -19.03 -23.75
CA GLU A 372 -10.68 -18.21 -24.13
C GLU A 372 -10.18 -17.32 -23.00
N LEU A 373 -11.07 -16.71 -22.21
CA LEU A 373 -10.70 -15.94 -21.03
C LEU A 373 -10.06 -16.81 -19.96
N GLY A 374 -10.57 -18.03 -19.76
CA GLY A 374 -9.96 -18.99 -18.85
C GLY A 374 -8.52 -19.34 -19.25
N ARG A 375 -8.26 -19.55 -20.54
CA ARG A 375 -6.90 -19.82 -21.04
C ARG A 375 -5.98 -18.60 -20.93
N LEU A 376 -6.47 -17.40 -21.23
CA LEU A 376 -5.72 -16.16 -21.04
C LEU A 376 -5.35 -15.95 -19.56
N ASN A 377 -6.32 -16.12 -18.65
CA ASN A 377 -6.11 -16.00 -17.21
C ASN A 377 -5.06 -17.01 -16.72
N ALA A 378 -5.13 -18.26 -17.17
CA ALA A 378 -4.16 -19.31 -16.81
C ALA A 378 -2.76 -18.98 -17.34
N ALA A 379 -2.64 -18.48 -18.58
CA ALA A 379 -1.37 -18.06 -19.16
C ALA A 379 -0.73 -16.91 -18.38
N PHE A 380 -1.51 -15.86 -18.06
CA PHE A 380 -1.05 -14.75 -17.22
C PHE A 380 -0.67 -15.21 -15.81
N ALA A 381 -1.48 -16.08 -15.19
CA ALA A 381 -1.16 -16.63 -13.88
C ALA A 381 0.16 -17.42 -13.90
N GLY A 382 0.51 -18.06 -15.02
CA GLY A 382 1.81 -18.73 -15.22
C GLY A 382 3.02 -17.79 -15.11
N GLU A 383 2.86 -16.53 -15.48
CA GLU A 383 3.93 -15.52 -15.51
C GLU A 383 3.93 -14.56 -14.31
N CYS A 384 2.97 -14.69 -13.39
CA CYS A 384 2.87 -13.85 -12.19
C CYS A 384 3.41 -14.54 -10.94
N GLU A 385 4.18 -13.80 -10.12
CA GLU A 385 4.58 -14.26 -8.79
C GLU A 385 3.36 -14.31 -7.85
N HIS A 386 2.44 -13.36 -7.98
CA HIS A 386 1.22 -13.31 -7.15
C HIS A 386 -0.05 -13.47 -7.99
N VAL A 387 -0.96 -14.29 -7.50
CA VAL A 387 -2.29 -14.48 -8.09
C VAL A 387 -3.34 -14.38 -7.00
N LEU A 388 -4.29 -13.48 -7.16
CA LEU A 388 -5.36 -13.23 -6.21
C LEU A 388 -6.73 -13.51 -6.83
N LEU A 389 -7.65 -14.00 -6.01
CA LEU A 389 -9.08 -14.02 -6.31
C LEU A 389 -9.80 -13.09 -5.34
N VAL A 390 -10.52 -12.10 -5.87
CA VAL A 390 -11.29 -11.15 -5.07
C VAL A 390 -12.77 -11.55 -5.05
N VAL A 391 -13.31 -11.71 -3.85
CA VAL A 391 -14.71 -12.06 -3.59
C VAL A 391 -15.23 -11.13 -2.48
N ALA A 392 -16.33 -10.41 -2.74
CA ALA A 392 -16.92 -9.46 -1.78
C ALA A 392 -15.90 -8.46 -1.17
N GLY A 393 -14.96 -7.98 -1.99
CA GLY A 393 -13.90 -7.06 -1.59
C GLY A 393 -12.75 -7.70 -0.80
N GLN A 394 -12.80 -9.02 -0.55
CA GLN A 394 -11.76 -9.77 0.13
C GLN A 394 -10.85 -10.45 -0.90
N ALA A 395 -9.54 -10.25 -0.79
CA ALA A 395 -8.58 -10.93 -1.66
C ALA A 395 -8.12 -12.26 -1.03
N VAL A 396 -8.30 -13.35 -1.77
CA VAL A 396 -7.79 -14.67 -1.45
C VAL A 396 -6.53 -14.90 -2.26
N THR A 397 -5.42 -15.16 -1.57
CA THR A 397 -4.15 -15.50 -2.23
C THR A 397 -4.24 -16.92 -2.80
N LEU A 398 -4.20 -17.03 -4.14
CA LEU A 398 -4.06 -18.31 -4.83
C LEU A 398 -2.59 -18.70 -5.00
N ARG A 399 -1.72 -17.70 -5.16
CA ARG A 399 -0.26 -17.80 -5.17
C ARG A 399 0.34 -16.53 -4.59
N GLY A 400 1.35 -16.66 -3.75
CA GLY A 400 2.16 -15.57 -3.22
C GLY A 400 3.03 -16.00 -2.07
#